data_AF-A0A3E5HJ91-F1
#
_entry.id   AF-A0A3E5HJ91-F1
#
_cell.length_a   1.000
_cell.length_b   1.000
_cell.length_c   1.000
_cell.angle_alpha   90.00
_cell.angle_beta   90.00
_cell.angle_gamma   90.00
#
_symmetry.space_group_name_H-M   'P 1'
#
loop_
_entity.id
_entity.type
_entity.pdbx_description
1 polymer ?
#
loop_
_entity_poly.entity_id
_entity_poly.type
_entity_poly.pdbx_seq_one_letter_code
_entity_poly.pdbx_strand_id
1 'polypeptide(L)'
;MMIATGNSDNGLFIADYLTQDDLNYLAGKYPETLDKAIVLTAPDESRYLVRAATSHAYDCVIQHGSDDADCYSDSDNETTVMLVDSNSSLAGKTNDVHIAEGGNAGIILIDTATQKITQAAQVPTEGTDSLLNDYTMPGVVLGIDSPQAKTLGLAPSNRHTLVITDFPSIASGVRDSIRSDIINRCGYAFITEHDTTSYRSYMARAIAIPALATIISGLTFAALAISTRQTQSTLRWTLQEFGASRFQLMRLFRPLGITMSLGSTIAVFLGWLGSHPWIIAPANEFGTTGWWWLIPLPVIFIETALFCWWFSLPERRNQ
;
A
#
# COMPACT_ATOMS: atom_id res chain seq x y z
N MET A 1 17.65 -5.51 14.46
CA MET A 1 17.65 -4.06 14.19
C MET A 1 17.57 -3.91 12.68
N MET A 2 16.35 -3.69 12.16
CA MET A 2 16.11 -3.58 10.71
C MET A 2 15.86 -2.11 10.43
N ILE A 3 16.74 -1.52 9.65
CA ILE A 3 16.63 -0.14 9.17
C ILE A 3 15.48 -0.17 8.16
N ALA A 4 14.33 0.38 8.55
CA ALA A 4 13.26 0.69 7.62
C ALA A 4 13.80 1.79 6.70
N THR A 5 14.15 1.44 5.48
CA THR A 5 14.27 2.41 4.38
C THR A 5 12.86 2.92 4.13
N GLY A 6 12.50 4.01 4.83
CA GLY A 6 11.22 4.67 4.68
C GLY A 6 11.14 5.28 3.28
N ASN A 7 10.23 4.75 2.48
CA ASN A 7 9.49 5.61 1.56
C ASN A 7 8.80 6.70 2.42
N SER A 8 8.70 7.91 1.89
CA SER A 8 8.08 9.10 2.51
C SER A 8 6.67 8.88 3.06
N ASP A 9 6.03 7.77 2.70
CA ASP A 9 4.60 7.50 2.89
C ASP A 9 4.34 6.70 4.21
N ASN A 10 5.39 6.36 4.95
CA ASN A 10 5.31 5.51 6.14
C ASN A 10 5.04 6.30 7.43
N GLY A 11 3.82 6.81 7.59
CA GLY A 11 3.40 7.42 8.86
C GLY A 11 2.44 8.60 8.75
N LEU A 12 1.68 8.69 7.67
CA LEU A 12 0.78 9.79 7.44
C LEU A 12 -0.53 9.61 8.22
N PHE A 13 -0.94 10.65 8.93
CA PHE A 13 -2.31 10.79 9.44
C PHE A 13 -2.97 11.97 8.75
N ILE A 14 -4.05 11.70 8.02
CA ILE A 14 -4.86 12.68 7.32
C ILE A 14 -6.23 12.73 7.99
N ALA A 15 -6.69 13.94 8.32
CA ALA A 15 -8.06 14.20 8.71
C ALA A 15 -8.65 15.26 7.76
N ASP A 16 -9.57 14.83 6.91
CA ASP A 16 -10.29 15.67 5.95
C ASP A 16 -11.57 16.26 6.56
N TYR A 17 -12.03 17.36 5.98
CA TYR A 17 -13.28 18.04 6.33
C TYR A 17 -13.30 18.65 7.74
N LEU A 18 -12.16 19.06 8.26
CA LEU A 18 -12.08 19.82 9.51
C LEU A 18 -12.52 21.28 9.30
N THR A 19 -13.15 21.86 10.32
CA THR A 19 -13.44 23.30 10.34
C THR A 19 -12.31 24.09 11.00
N GLN A 20 -12.29 25.42 10.81
CA GLN A 20 -11.32 26.28 11.48
C GLN A 20 -11.41 26.18 13.01
N ASP A 21 -12.60 26.01 13.58
CA ASP A 21 -12.79 25.85 15.02
C ASP A 21 -12.21 24.52 15.55
N ASP A 22 -12.29 23.46 14.74
CA ASP A 22 -11.69 22.17 15.08
C ASP A 22 -10.16 22.25 15.06
N LEU A 23 -9.59 22.89 14.02
CA LEU A 23 -8.16 23.15 13.94
C LEU A 23 -7.67 23.99 15.11
N ASN A 24 -8.39 25.05 15.47
CA ASN A 24 -8.04 25.90 16.62
C ASN A 24 -8.04 25.11 17.94
N TYR A 25 -9.02 24.21 18.12
CA TYR A 25 -9.04 23.35 19.30
C TYR A 25 -7.88 22.37 19.33
N LEU A 26 -7.62 21.67 18.22
CA LEU A 26 -6.50 20.74 18.11
C LEU A 26 -5.18 21.46 18.33
N ALA A 27 -5.03 22.70 17.84
CA ALA A 27 -3.80 23.47 17.96
C ALA A 27 -3.57 23.94 19.40
N GLY A 28 -4.66 24.28 20.10
CA GLY A 28 -4.60 24.61 21.53
C GLY A 28 -4.27 23.41 22.42
N LYS A 29 -4.73 22.21 22.05
CA LYS A 29 -4.54 20.99 22.85
C LYS A 29 -3.25 20.22 22.53
N TYR A 30 -2.81 20.24 21.28
CA TYR A 30 -1.64 19.52 20.77
C TYR A 30 -0.69 20.46 19.97
N PRO A 31 -0.18 21.54 20.59
CA PRO A 31 0.58 22.56 19.88
C PRO A 31 1.86 22.00 19.22
N GLU A 32 2.60 21.13 19.93
CA GLU A 32 3.84 20.55 19.41
C GLU A 32 3.65 19.66 18.18
N THR A 33 2.47 19.02 18.06
CA THR A 33 2.11 18.18 16.92
C THR A 33 1.64 19.03 15.76
N LEU A 34 0.77 20.01 16.02
CA LEU A 34 0.16 20.82 14.96
C LEU A 34 1.09 21.89 14.39
N ASP A 35 2.11 22.32 15.12
CA ASP A 35 3.17 23.22 14.61
C ASP A 35 3.94 22.58 13.43
N LYS A 36 4.01 21.24 13.40
CA LYS A 36 4.67 20.48 12.33
C LYS A 36 3.69 19.91 11.31
N ALA A 37 2.40 20.04 11.57
CA ALA A 37 1.37 19.52 10.67
C ALA A 37 1.17 20.47 9.50
N ILE A 38 0.79 19.91 8.37
CA ILE A 38 0.45 20.66 7.17
C ILE A 38 -1.07 20.80 7.15
N VAL A 39 -1.55 22.03 6.99
CA VAL A 39 -2.98 22.32 6.85
C VAL A 39 -3.24 22.74 5.42
N LEU A 40 -3.94 21.87 4.69
CA LEU A 40 -4.47 22.17 3.36
C LEU A 40 -5.88 22.73 3.53
N THR A 41 -6.24 23.75 2.76
CA THR A 41 -7.54 24.42 2.81
C THR A 41 -8.18 24.36 1.44
N ALA A 42 -9.40 23.83 1.34
CA ALA A 42 -10.11 23.83 0.07
C ALA A 42 -10.47 25.28 -0.32
N PRO A 43 -10.44 25.64 -1.60
CA PRO A 43 -10.97 26.92 -2.06
C PRO A 43 -12.47 27.01 -1.79
N ASP A 44 -13.00 28.23 -1.68
CA ASP A 44 -14.43 28.48 -1.57
C ASP A 44 -15.13 28.14 -2.90
N GLU A 45 -15.73 26.96 -2.93
CA GLU A 45 -16.46 26.47 -4.09
C GLU A 45 -17.94 26.85 -4.10
N SER A 46 -18.37 27.83 -3.29
CA SER A 46 -19.78 28.25 -3.22
C SER A 46 -20.32 28.79 -4.57
N ARG A 47 -19.45 29.37 -5.40
CA ARG A 47 -19.80 29.93 -6.71
C ARG A 47 -19.13 29.20 -7.87
N TYR A 48 -17.89 28.76 -7.70
CA TYR A 48 -17.09 28.13 -8.75
C TYR A 48 -16.41 26.87 -8.22
N LEU A 49 -16.55 25.74 -8.90
CA LEU A 49 -15.70 24.58 -8.67
C LEU A 49 -14.30 24.88 -9.21
N VAL A 50 -13.27 24.54 -8.44
CA VAL A 50 -11.88 24.82 -8.80
C VAL A 50 -11.17 23.51 -9.07
N ARG A 51 -10.70 23.32 -10.30
CA ARG A 51 -10.03 22.09 -10.74
C ARG A 51 -8.66 22.39 -11.32
N ALA A 52 -7.71 21.50 -11.05
CA ALA A 52 -6.43 21.47 -11.72
C ALA A 52 -6.49 20.49 -12.89
N ALA A 53 -5.88 20.89 -14.00
CA ALA A 53 -5.81 20.13 -15.24
C ALA A 53 -4.34 20.09 -15.73
N THR A 54 -4.01 19.04 -16.47
CA THR A 54 -2.73 18.95 -17.21
C THR A 54 -2.65 20.08 -18.23
N SER A 55 -1.45 20.45 -18.68
CA SER A 55 -1.29 21.52 -19.68
C SER A 55 -2.00 21.16 -20.99
N HIS A 56 -2.01 19.87 -21.37
CA HIS A 56 -2.76 19.38 -22.53
C HIS A 56 -4.27 19.54 -22.34
N ALA A 57 -4.83 19.08 -21.21
CA ALA A 57 -6.26 19.22 -20.94
C ALA A 57 -6.67 20.70 -20.90
N TYR A 58 -5.85 21.55 -20.28
CA TYR A 58 -6.06 23.00 -20.28
C TYR A 58 -6.15 23.58 -21.69
N ASP A 59 -5.19 23.30 -22.56
CA ASP A 59 -5.17 23.85 -23.92
C ASP A 59 -6.36 23.36 -24.74
N CYS A 60 -6.77 22.10 -24.58
CA CYS A 60 -7.95 21.55 -25.25
C CYS A 60 -9.23 22.24 -24.80
N VAL A 61 -9.40 22.36 -23.48
CA VAL A 61 -10.59 22.91 -22.84
C VAL A 61 -10.76 24.41 -23.13
N ILE A 62 -9.67 25.17 -23.24
CA ILE A 62 -9.72 26.57 -23.70
C ILE A 62 -10.18 26.68 -25.17
N GLN A 63 -9.79 25.73 -26.01
CA GLN A 63 -10.10 25.76 -27.45
C GLN A 63 -11.50 25.25 -27.78
N HIS A 64 -11.98 24.21 -27.09
CA HIS A 64 -13.20 23.48 -27.45
C HIS A 64 -14.34 23.64 -26.41
N GLY A 65 -14.03 24.13 -25.20
CA GLY A 65 -14.97 24.22 -24.08
C GLY A 65 -14.98 22.96 -23.20
N SER A 66 -15.53 23.06 -21.99
CA SER A 66 -15.49 21.97 -21.00
C SER A 66 -16.41 20.79 -21.26
N ASP A 67 -17.34 20.94 -22.20
CA ASP A 67 -18.34 19.92 -22.52
C ASP A 67 -17.81 18.89 -23.53
N ASP A 68 -16.61 19.11 -24.07
CA ASP A 68 -15.99 18.20 -25.04
C ASP A 68 -15.30 17.04 -24.31
N ALA A 69 -15.94 15.87 -24.36
CA ALA A 69 -15.43 14.65 -23.74
C ALA A 69 -14.07 14.22 -24.32
N ASP A 70 -13.71 14.69 -25.52
CA ASP A 70 -12.41 14.41 -26.14
C ASP A 70 -11.26 15.16 -25.45
N CYS A 71 -11.55 16.18 -24.65
CA CYS A 71 -10.53 16.94 -23.90
C CYS A 71 -10.09 16.27 -22.59
N TYR A 72 -10.80 15.24 -22.14
CA TYR A 72 -10.46 14.50 -20.92
C TYR A 72 -10.19 13.05 -21.29
N SER A 73 -8.91 12.66 -21.42
CA SER A 73 -8.54 11.26 -21.56
C SER A 73 -8.61 10.54 -20.20
N ASP A 74 -8.69 9.20 -20.19
CA ASP A 74 -8.64 8.38 -18.96
C ASP A 74 -7.37 8.61 -18.12
N SER A 75 -6.36 9.31 -18.66
CA SER A 75 -5.12 9.73 -17.98
C SER A 75 -5.08 11.22 -17.59
N ASP A 76 -5.95 12.06 -18.14
CA ASP A 76 -6.03 13.49 -17.82
C ASP A 76 -6.99 13.71 -16.65
N ASN A 77 -6.51 13.40 -15.45
CA ASN A 77 -7.31 13.56 -14.25
C ASN A 77 -7.50 15.04 -13.92
N GLU A 78 -8.75 15.51 -13.92
CA GLU A 78 -9.09 16.69 -13.13
C GLU A 78 -8.77 16.39 -11.66
N THR A 79 -7.82 17.12 -11.11
CA THR A 79 -7.40 16.96 -9.73
C THR A 79 -7.84 18.16 -8.89
N THR A 80 -7.92 17.97 -7.59
CA THR A 80 -8.35 19.04 -6.67
C THR A 80 -7.25 20.07 -6.46
N VAL A 81 -7.64 21.34 -6.37
CA VAL A 81 -6.74 22.43 -5.94
C VAL A 81 -6.93 22.64 -4.44
N MET A 82 -5.83 22.75 -3.71
CA MET A 82 -5.85 23.13 -2.29
C MET A 82 -4.97 24.37 -2.06
N LEU A 83 -5.31 25.12 -1.02
CA LEU A 83 -4.59 26.30 -0.58
C LEU A 83 -3.82 26.00 0.71
N VAL A 84 -2.63 26.57 0.84
CA VAL A 84 -1.80 26.49 2.06
C VAL A 84 -1.33 27.88 2.48
N ASP A 85 -0.82 28.01 3.70
CA ASP A 85 -0.03 29.19 4.06
C ASP A 85 1.10 29.36 3.05
N SER A 86 1.34 30.60 2.61
CA SER A 86 2.40 30.91 1.65
C SER A 86 3.81 30.56 2.15
N ASN A 87 4.01 30.37 3.44
CA ASN A 87 5.29 29.91 4.01
C ASN A 87 5.44 28.39 4.03
N SER A 88 4.41 27.63 3.63
CA SER A 88 4.45 26.17 3.57
C SER A 88 5.37 25.69 2.44
N SER A 89 6.12 24.62 2.70
CA SER A 89 6.99 23.97 1.70
C SER A 89 6.22 23.37 0.52
N LEU A 90 4.91 23.18 0.66
CA LEU A 90 4.04 22.67 -0.42
C LEU A 90 3.48 23.77 -1.32
N ALA A 91 3.68 25.04 -1.01
CA ALA A 91 3.16 26.12 -1.84
C ALA A 91 3.77 26.04 -3.25
N GLY A 92 2.92 25.94 -4.28
CA GLY A 92 3.33 25.82 -5.67
C GLY A 92 3.69 24.40 -6.13
N LYS A 93 3.52 23.37 -5.29
CA LYS A 93 3.84 21.97 -5.62
C LYS A 93 2.65 21.23 -6.24
N THR A 94 2.95 20.16 -6.98
CA THR A 94 1.95 19.30 -7.63
C THR A 94 2.17 17.81 -7.31
N ASN A 95 1.11 17.01 -7.47
CA ASN A 95 1.20 15.55 -7.32
C ASN A 95 1.74 14.85 -8.58
N ASP A 96 1.46 15.39 -9.76
CA ASP A 96 1.74 14.73 -11.03
C ASP A 96 2.78 15.50 -11.85
N VAL A 97 3.67 14.73 -12.48
CA VAL A 97 4.64 15.20 -13.46
C VAL A 97 3.94 15.70 -14.74
N HIS A 98 2.78 15.13 -15.09
CA HIS A 98 1.99 15.56 -16.26
C HIS A 98 1.26 16.89 -16.01
N ILE A 99 0.92 17.19 -14.76
CA ILE A 99 0.44 18.53 -14.36
C ILE A 99 1.59 19.55 -14.36
N ALA A 100 2.83 19.09 -14.08
CA ALA A 100 4.03 19.91 -14.15
C ALA A 100 4.73 19.88 -15.52
N GLU A 101 4.12 19.32 -16.56
CA GLU A 101 4.76 19.17 -17.88
C GLU A 101 4.96 20.58 -18.49
N GLY A 102 6.22 21.00 -18.63
CA GLY A 102 6.55 22.38 -19.01
C GLY A 102 6.57 23.40 -17.86
N GLY A 103 6.40 22.95 -16.61
CA GLY A 103 6.52 23.77 -15.40
C GLY A 103 5.27 24.60 -15.06
N ASN A 104 4.11 24.31 -15.67
CA ASN A 104 2.86 25.02 -15.45
C ASN A 104 1.68 24.07 -15.30
N ALA A 105 0.85 24.26 -14.28
CA ALA A 105 -0.44 23.61 -14.11
C ALA A 105 -1.57 24.46 -14.69
N GLY A 106 -2.55 23.85 -15.34
CA GLY A 106 -3.79 24.52 -15.71
C GLY A 106 -4.74 24.56 -14.51
N ILE A 107 -5.33 25.72 -14.21
CA ILE A 107 -6.40 25.85 -13.22
C ILE A 107 -7.64 26.39 -13.90
N ILE A 108 -8.75 25.74 -13.65
CA ILE A 108 -10.04 25.96 -14.30
C ILE A 108 -11.10 26.22 -13.24
N LEU A 109 -11.92 27.25 -13.46
CA LEU A 109 -13.07 27.62 -12.65
C LEU A 109 -14.36 27.32 -13.41
N ILE A 110 -15.15 26.40 -12.86
CA ILE A 110 -16.42 25.95 -13.42
C ILE A 110 -17.55 26.55 -12.58
N ASP A 111 -18.45 27.30 -13.21
CA ASP A 111 -19.64 27.84 -12.53
C ASP A 111 -20.53 26.71 -12.02
N THR A 112 -20.88 26.73 -10.74
CA THR A 112 -21.66 25.64 -10.12
C THR A 112 -23.09 25.57 -10.65
N ALA A 113 -23.66 26.69 -11.10
CA ALA A 113 -25.03 26.78 -11.59
C ALA A 113 -25.14 26.40 -13.07
N THR A 114 -24.19 26.83 -13.90
CA THR A 114 -24.21 26.54 -15.34
C THR A 114 -23.36 25.36 -15.76
N GLN A 115 -22.48 24.86 -14.88
CA GLN A 115 -21.49 23.82 -15.15
C GLN A 115 -20.58 24.16 -16.33
N LYS A 116 -20.30 25.45 -16.54
CA LYS A 116 -19.46 25.93 -17.64
C LYS A 116 -18.21 26.60 -17.09
N ILE A 117 -17.12 26.51 -17.85
CA ILE A 117 -15.91 27.25 -17.52
C ILE A 117 -16.13 28.73 -17.70
N THR A 118 -15.80 29.46 -16.64
CA THR A 118 -15.91 30.92 -16.60
C THR A 118 -14.54 31.57 -16.63
N GLN A 119 -13.55 30.93 -16.02
CA GLN A 119 -12.17 31.42 -15.99
C GLN A 119 -11.21 30.24 -16.00
N ALA A 120 -10.06 30.44 -16.62
CA ALA A 120 -8.98 29.47 -16.62
C ALA A 120 -7.65 30.23 -16.72
N ALA A 121 -6.62 29.74 -16.01
CA ALA A 121 -5.27 30.28 -16.09
C ALA A 121 -4.23 29.19 -15.96
N GLN A 122 -3.09 29.36 -16.61
CA GLN A 122 -1.89 28.57 -16.32
C GLN A 122 -1.15 29.19 -15.13
N VAL A 123 -0.74 28.33 -14.20
CA VAL A 123 -0.04 28.69 -12.99
C VAL A 123 1.32 27.99 -12.98
N PRO A 124 2.44 28.72 -12.85
CA PRO A 124 3.75 28.09 -12.73
C PRO A 124 3.83 27.26 -11.47
N THR A 125 4.45 26.08 -11.60
CA THR A 125 4.64 25.10 -10.52
C THR A 125 6.11 25.01 -10.14
N GLU A 126 6.39 24.78 -8.87
CA GLU A 126 7.74 24.61 -8.34
C GLU A 126 8.22 23.15 -8.40
N GLY A 127 7.58 22.33 -9.24
CA GLY A 127 7.81 20.90 -9.37
C GLY A 127 6.92 20.02 -8.48
N THR A 128 7.21 18.72 -8.48
CA THR A 128 6.45 17.73 -7.72
C THR A 128 6.95 17.59 -6.28
N ASP A 129 6.06 17.17 -5.38
CA ASP A 129 6.40 16.79 -4.00
C ASP A 129 5.95 15.34 -3.75
N SER A 130 6.80 14.55 -3.09
CA SER A 130 6.51 13.15 -2.78
C SER A 130 5.28 12.98 -1.89
N LEU A 131 5.01 13.95 -1.01
CA LEU A 131 3.84 13.91 -0.13
C LEU A 131 2.55 13.97 -0.93
N LEU A 132 2.53 14.69 -2.06
CA LEU A 132 1.33 14.85 -2.88
C LEU A 132 1.05 13.65 -3.79
N ASN A 133 2.01 12.73 -3.95
CA ASN A 133 1.91 11.58 -4.85
C ASN A 133 1.00 10.45 -4.33
N ASP A 134 0.47 10.57 -3.11
CA ASP A 134 -0.50 9.63 -2.55
C ASP A 134 -1.92 9.90 -3.09
N TYR A 135 -2.68 8.84 -3.39
CA TYR A 135 -4.03 8.90 -4.01
C TYR A 135 -5.07 9.73 -3.25
N THR A 136 -4.77 10.16 -2.02
CA THR A 136 -5.67 10.94 -1.15
C THR A 136 -5.29 12.43 -1.07
N MET A 137 -4.17 12.84 -1.67
CA MET A 137 -3.65 14.21 -1.62
C MET A 137 -4.01 15.02 -2.89
N PRO A 138 -4.08 16.36 -2.79
CA PRO A 138 -4.54 17.21 -3.89
C PRO A 138 -3.58 17.25 -5.08
N GLY A 139 -4.15 17.60 -6.23
CA GLY A 139 -3.44 17.75 -7.49
C GLY A 139 -2.40 18.86 -7.51
N VAL A 140 -2.85 20.03 -7.06
CA VAL A 140 -2.05 21.26 -7.05
C VAL A 140 -2.28 21.96 -5.73
N VAL A 141 -1.19 22.40 -5.12
CA VAL A 141 -1.21 23.17 -3.88
C VAL A 141 -0.71 24.58 -4.15
N LEU A 142 -1.53 25.59 -3.85
CA LEU A 142 -1.17 27.00 -4.02
C LEU A 142 -1.02 27.68 -2.65
N GLY A 143 -0.10 28.64 -2.55
CA GLY A 143 -0.09 29.55 -1.42
C GLY A 143 -1.33 30.47 -1.45
N ILE A 144 -2.00 30.64 -0.32
CA ILE A 144 -3.20 31.48 -0.19
C ILE A 144 -2.95 32.93 -0.61
N ASP A 145 -1.76 33.46 -0.29
CA ASP A 145 -1.36 34.83 -0.63
C ASP A 145 -0.60 34.93 -1.95
N SER A 146 -0.45 33.81 -2.67
CA SER A 146 0.28 33.76 -3.92
C SER A 146 -0.38 34.66 -4.99
N PRO A 147 0.41 35.32 -5.86
CA PRO A 147 -0.12 36.08 -6.99
C PRO A 147 -1.09 35.27 -7.86
N GLN A 148 -0.87 33.96 -7.96
CA GLN A 148 -1.66 33.02 -8.75
C GLN A 148 -3.04 32.80 -8.14
N ALA A 149 -3.14 32.54 -6.83
CA ALA A 149 -4.41 32.43 -6.13
C ALA A 149 -5.21 33.75 -6.19
N LYS A 150 -4.53 34.90 -6.06
CA LYS A 150 -5.16 36.23 -6.14
C LYS A 150 -5.69 36.56 -7.53
N THR A 151 -4.97 36.18 -8.59
CA THR A 151 -5.38 36.42 -9.98
C THR A 151 -6.64 35.63 -10.34
N LEU A 152 -6.75 34.42 -9.78
CA LEU A 152 -7.91 33.54 -9.94
C LEU A 152 -9.05 33.84 -8.93
N GLY A 153 -8.85 34.80 -8.02
CA GLY A 153 -9.85 35.14 -7.00
C GLY A 153 -10.15 34.01 -6.02
N LEU A 154 -9.21 33.09 -5.79
CA LEU A 154 -9.40 31.94 -4.91
C LEU A 154 -9.40 32.41 -3.45
N ALA A 155 -10.54 32.26 -2.78
CA ALA A 155 -10.67 32.47 -1.35
C ALA A 155 -10.60 31.13 -0.61
N PRO A 156 -10.05 31.07 0.62
CA PRO A 156 -10.13 29.87 1.44
C PRO A 156 -11.57 29.59 1.88
N SER A 157 -11.96 28.32 1.88
CA SER A 157 -13.19 27.85 2.53
C SER A 157 -12.95 27.52 4.01
N ASN A 158 -14.03 27.17 4.73
CA ASN A 158 -13.95 26.62 6.09
C ASN A 158 -13.76 25.09 6.10
N ARG A 159 -13.26 24.51 5.01
CA ARG A 159 -13.00 23.07 4.88
C ARG A 159 -11.50 22.87 4.77
N HIS A 160 -10.95 22.18 5.77
CA HIS A 160 -9.54 21.94 5.89
C HIS A 160 -9.22 20.45 5.95
N THR A 161 -8.03 20.12 5.48
CA THR A 161 -7.42 18.81 5.57
C THR A 161 -6.14 18.96 6.39
N LEU A 162 -6.11 18.29 7.54
CA LEU A 162 -4.95 18.23 8.42
C LEU A 162 -4.10 17.02 8.05
N VAL A 163 -2.81 17.25 7.82
CA VAL A 163 -1.85 16.22 7.43
C VAL A 163 -0.70 16.20 8.44
N ILE A 164 -0.54 15.08 9.13
CA ILE A 164 0.56 14.85 10.09
C ILE A 164 1.48 13.80 9.50
N THR A 165 2.65 14.22 9.02
CA THR A 165 3.61 13.37 8.30
C THR A 165 4.41 12.43 9.22
N ASP A 166 4.62 12.83 10.47
CA ASP A 166 5.41 12.08 11.45
C ASP A 166 4.54 11.38 12.53
N PHE A 167 3.29 11.02 12.19
CA PHE A 167 2.32 10.55 13.18
C PHE A 167 2.81 9.37 14.03
N PRO A 168 3.48 8.33 13.51
CA PRO A 168 4.00 7.22 14.31
C PRO A 168 5.08 7.58 15.33
N SER A 169 5.77 8.71 15.14
CA SER A 169 6.83 9.17 16.05
C SER A 169 6.27 9.79 17.34
N ILE A 170 5.01 10.22 17.30
CA ILE A 170 4.29 10.81 18.43
C ILE A 170 4.01 9.74 19.48
N ALA A 171 4.06 10.09 20.78
CA ALA A 171 3.75 9.15 21.85
C ALA A 171 2.35 8.52 21.70
N SER A 172 2.21 7.21 21.91
CA SER A 172 0.97 6.46 21.63
C SER A 172 -0.26 7.03 22.34
N GLY A 173 -0.14 7.45 23.60
CA GLY A 173 -1.24 8.07 24.33
C GLY A 173 -1.71 9.40 23.73
N VAL A 174 -0.81 10.16 23.11
CA VAL A 174 -1.15 11.41 22.41
C VAL A 174 -1.82 11.11 21.07
N ARG A 175 -1.34 10.11 20.32
CA ARG A 175 -1.98 9.67 19.07
C ARG A 175 -3.41 9.19 19.30
N ASP A 176 -3.61 8.36 20.32
CA ASP A 176 -4.94 7.85 20.67
C ASP A 176 -5.88 8.98 21.12
N SER A 177 -5.34 9.99 21.81
CA SER A 177 -6.10 11.17 22.22
C SER A 177 -6.46 12.08 21.03
N ILE A 178 -5.55 12.29 20.07
CA ILE A 178 -5.85 13.00 18.81
C ILE A 178 -6.94 12.26 18.03
N ARG A 179 -6.79 10.94 17.86
CA ARG A 179 -7.78 10.10 17.17
C ARG A 179 -9.14 10.21 17.84
N SER A 180 -9.17 10.10 19.17
CA SER A 180 -10.40 10.20 19.94
C SER A 180 -11.05 11.58 19.85
N ASP A 181 -10.27 12.66 19.91
CA ASP A 181 -10.80 14.02 19.81
C ASP A 181 -11.40 14.28 18.42
N ILE A 182 -10.72 13.85 17.35
CA ILE A 182 -11.24 14.00 15.98
C ILE A 182 -12.53 13.18 15.81
N ILE A 183 -12.56 11.92 16.26
CA ILE A 183 -13.77 11.09 16.16
C ILE A 183 -14.94 11.69 16.97
N ASN A 184 -14.68 12.15 18.19
CA ASN A 184 -15.76 12.59 19.09
C ASN A 184 -16.27 13.99 18.77
N ARG A 185 -15.41 14.88 18.28
CA ARG A 185 -15.74 16.29 18.03
C ARG A 185 -15.97 16.58 16.56
N CYS A 186 -15.19 15.95 15.69
CA CYS A 186 -15.24 16.09 14.24
C CYS A 186 -15.82 14.81 13.64
N GLY A 187 -16.97 14.32 14.13
CA GLY A 187 -17.55 13.04 13.68
C GLY A 187 -17.93 12.97 12.19
N TYR A 188 -17.85 14.10 11.48
CA TYR A 188 -17.99 14.23 10.03
C TYR A 188 -16.65 14.19 9.27
N ALA A 189 -15.52 14.29 9.97
CA ALA A 189 -14.20 14.27 9.37
C ALA A 189 -13.86 12.86 8.87
N PHE A 190 -13.27 12.79 7.68
CA PHE A 190 -12.78 11.53 7.15
C PHE A 190 -11.34 11.32 7.60
N ILE A 191 -11.05 10.17 8.22
CA ILE A 191 -9.72 9.88 8.75
C ILE A 191 -9.07 8.82 7.88
N THR A 192 -7.95 9.19 7.27
CA THR A 192 -7.06 8.27 6.57
C THR A 192 -5.77 8.16 7.36
N GLU A 193 -5.51 7.00 7.94
CA GLU A 193 -4.23 6.69 8.61
C GLU A 193 -3.47 5.73 7.70
N HIS A 194 -2.37 6.18 7.09
CA HIS A 194 -1.40 5.30 6.45
C HIS A 194 -0.58 4.63 7.53
N ASP A 195 -1.23 3.61 8.08
CA ASP A 195 -0.75 2.98 9.29
C ASP A 195 0.38 2.02 8.96
N THR A 196 1.56 2.24 9.54
CA THR A 196 2.63 1.21 9.56
C THR A 196 2.15 -0.10 10.21
N THR A 197 1.05 -0.09 10.97
CA THR A 197 0.43 -1.28 11.54
C THR A 197 -0.25 -2.15 10.48
N SER A 198 -0.82 -1.56 9.42
CA SER A 198 -1.35 -2.33 8.28
C SER A 198 -0.22 -2.99 7.51
N TYR A 199 0.89 -2.27 7.25
CA TYR A 199 2.08 -2.84 6.62
C TYR A 199 2.77 -3.89 7.50
N ARG A 200 2.92 -3.65 8.81
CA ARG A 200 3.49 -4.63 9.75
C ARG A 200 2.61 -5.85 9.90
N SER A 201 1.28 -5.70 9.96
CA SER A 201 0.36 -6.83 10.01
C SER A 201 0.32 -7.58 8.68
N TYR A 202 0.46 -6.87 7.55
CA TYR A 202 0.61 -7.45 6.22
C TYR A 202 1.91 -8.24 6.10
N MET A 203 3.06 -7.66 6.49
CA MET A 203 4.36 -8.34 6.62
C MET A 203 4.28 -9.54 7.56
N ALA A 204 3.63 -9.39 8.72
CA ALA A 204 3.47 -10.47 9.69
C ALA A 204 2.63 -11.61 9.11
N ARG A 205 1.55 -11.32 8.37
CA ARG A 205 0.76 -12.33 7.65
C ARG A 205 1.55 -12.97 6.51
N ALA A 206 2.32 -12.19 5.76
CA ALA A 206 3.18 -12.67 4.69
C ALA A 206 4.28 -13.64 5.18
N ILE A 207 4.69 -13.55 6.44
CA ILE A 207 5.61 -14.50 7.08
C ILE A 207 4.86 -15.67 7.74
N ALA A 208 3.79 -15.36 8.50
CA ALA A 208 3.09 -16.33 9.31
C ALA A 208 2.34 -17.38 8.48
N ILE A 209 1.72 -16.98 7.37
CA ILE A 209 0.94 -17.90 6.52
C ILE A 209 1.86 -18.95 5.87
N PRO A 210 2.98 -18.59 5.20
CA PRO A 210 3.92 -19.57 4.68
C PRO A 210 4.53 -20.44 5.79
N ALA A 211 4.84 -19.88 6.97
CA ALA A 211 5.38 -20.65 8.09
C ALA A 211 4.39 -21.70 8.61
N LEU A 212 3.13 -21.33 8.83
CA LEU A 212 2.07 -22.26 9.24
C LEU A 212 1.79 -23.32 8.17
N ALA A 213 1.72 -22.92 6.90
CA ALA A 213 1.55 -23.85 5.79
C ALA A 213 2.70 -24.86 5.72
N THR A 214 3.93 -24.43 5.99
CA THR A 214 5.10 -25.30 6.04
C THR A 214 4.98 -26.33 7.17
N ILE A 215 4.52 -25.93 8.37
CA ILE A 215 4.31 -26.85 9.49
C ILE A 215 3.23 -27.89 9.16
N ILE A 216 2.08 -27.45 8.62
CA ILE A 216 0.97 -28.34 8.26
C ILE A 216 1.39 -29.31 7.14
N SER A 217 2.09 -28.81 6.12
CA SER A 217 2.61 -29.63 5.03
C SER A 217 3.59 -30.68 5.56
N GLY A 218 4.49 -30.28 6.47
CA GLY A 218 5.48 -31.19 7.05
C GLY A 218 4.84 -32.32 7.85
N LEU A 219 3.84 -32.01 8.67
CA LEU A 219 3.04 -33.02 9.39
C LEU A 219 2.31 -33.96 8.43
N THR A 220 1.76 -33.42 7.34
CA THR A 220 1.05 -34.20 6.32
C THR A 220 2.01 -35.15 5.60
N PHE A 221 3.17 -34.66 5.17
CA PHE A 221 4.20 -35.48 4.54
C PHE A 221 4.77 -36.53 5.48
N ALA A 222 4.97 -36.21 6.76
CA ALA A 222 5.36 -37.20 7.77
C ALA A 222 4.32 -38.32 7.91
N ALA A 223 3.03 -37.97 8.00
CA ALA A 223 1.95 -38.95 8.07
C ALA A 223 1.90 -39.84 6.82
N LEU A 224 2.02 -39.25 5.63
CA LEU A 224 2.09 -39.98 4.36
C LEU A 224 3.33 -40.89 4.28
N ALA A 225 4.50 -40.42 4.74
CA ALA A 225 5.72 -41.21 4.77
C ALA A 225 5.60 -42.41 5.70
N ILE A 226 5.02 -42.22 6.89
CA ILE A 226 4.77 -43.29 7.87
C ILE A 226 3.78 -44.31 7.30
N SER A 227 2.64 -43.83 6.78
CA SER A 227 1.62 -44.69 6.18
C SER A 227 2.19 -45.52 5.02
N THR A 228 2.90 -44.86 4.09
CA THR A 228 3.51 -45.53 2.94
C THR A 228 4.53 -46.58 3.39
N ARG A 229 5.37 -46.26 4.38
CA ARG A 229 6.32 -47.23 4.93
C ARG A 229 5.61 -48.42 5.54
N GLN A 230 4.56 -48.20 6.32
CA GLN A 230 3.77 -49.28 6.93
C GLN A 230 3.14 -50.19 5.86
N THR A 231 2.52 -49.62 4.83
CA THR A 231 1.93 -50.39 3.72
C THR A 231 2.99 -51.18 2.94
N GLN A 232 4.21 -50.65 2.83
CA GLN A 232 5.33 -51.31 2.15
C GLN A 232 6.12 -52.28 3.04
N SER A 233 5.77 -52.46 4.30
CA SER A 233 6.54 -53.26 5.27
C SER A 233 6.81 -54.69 4.79
N THR A 234 5.78 -55.39 4.30
CA THR A 234 5.90 -56.76 3.76
C THR A 234 6.82 -56.83 2.55
N LEU A 235 6.70 -55.87 1.62
CA LEU A 235 7.54 -55.79 0.42
C LEU A 235 9.00 -55.48 0.76
N ARG A 236 9.23 -54.64 1.77
CA ARG A 236 10.57 -54.29 2.24
C ARG A 236 11.24 -55.47 2.93
N TRP A 237 10.46 -56.25 3.67
CA TRP A 237 10.93 -57.46 4.32
C TRP A 237 11.35 -58.53 3.30
N THR A 238 10.51 -58.83 2.30
CA THR A 238 10.86 -59.80 1.26
C THR A 238 12.11 -59.35 0.48
N LEU A 239 12.21 -58.06 0.12
CA LEU A 239 13.40 -57.53 -0.53
C LEU A 239 14.67 -57.67 0.33
N GLN A 240 14.57 -57.47 1.65
CA GLN A 240 15.70 -57.67 2.57
C GLN A 240 16.13 -59.14 2.64
N GLU A 241 15.19 -60.07 2.63
CA GLU A 241 15.46 -61.51 2.65
C GLU A 241 16.20 -61.97 1.37
N PHE A 242 15.91 -61.33 0.23
CA PHE A 242 16.65 -61.50 -1.03
C PHE A 242 17.96 -60.67 -1.11
N GLY A 243 18.40 -60.07 0.00
CA GLY A 243 19.68 -59.34 0.06
C GLY A 243 19.66 -57.95 -0.57
N ALA A 244 18.50 -57.31 -0.71
CA ALA A 244 18.41 -55.98 -1.28
C ALA A 244 19.23 -54.96 -0.47
N SER A 245 20.04 -54.18 -1.19
CA SER A 245 20.85 -53.12 -0.62
C SER A 245 20.01 -51.91 -0.18
N ARG A 246 20.57 -51.07 0.70
CA ARG A 246 19.92 -49.82 1.16
C ARG A 246 19.48 -48.90 0.00
N PHE A 247 20.24 -48.87 -1.09
CA PHE A 247 19.90 -48.10 -2.30
C PHE A 247 18.69 -48.66 -3.05
N GLN A 248 18.51 -49.98 -3.05
CA GLN A 248 17.32 -50.61 -3.66
C GLN A 248 16.08 -50.38 -2.80
N LEU A 249 16.22 -50.41 -1.47
CA LEU A 249 15.15 -50.03 -0.55
C LEU A 249 14.75 -48.56 -0.69
N MET A 250 15.71 -47.67 -0.95
CA MET A 250 15.45 -46.25 -1.19
C MET A 250 14.59 -46.00 -2.43
N ARG A 251 14.64 -46.86 -3.46
CA ARG A 251 13.81 -46.70 -4.67
C ARG A 251 12.30 -46.83 -4.40
N LEU A 252 11.90 -47.46 -3.29
CA LEU A 252 10.50 -47.52 -2.86
C LEU A 252 9.92 -46.16 -2.43
N PHE A 253 10.79 -45.19 -2.12
CA PHE A 253 10.41 -43.81 -1.85
C PHE A 253 10.07 -43.03 -3.12
N ARG A 254 10.49 -43.48 -4.31
CA ARG A 254 10.33 -42.75 -5.58
C ARG A 254 8.90 -42.22 -5.85
N PRO A 255 7.80 -43.01 -5.70
CA PRO A 255 6.46 -42.47 -5.90
C PRO A 255 6.09 -41.38 -4.89
N LEU A 256 6.51 -41.51 -3.63
CA LEU A 256 6.29 -40.52 -2.59
C LEU A 256 7.12 -39.25 -2.82
N GLY A 257 8.37 -39.39 -3.27
CA GLY A 257 9.21 -38.26 -3.64
C GLY A 257 8.61 -37.42 -4.79
N ILE A 258 7.97 -38.07 -5.77
CA ILE A 258 7.29 -37.38 -6.87
C ILE A 258 6.09 -36.58 -6.34
N THR A 259 5.22 -37.18 -5.52
CA THR A 259 4.05 -36.48 -4.98
C THR A 259 4.43 -35.32 -4.05
N MET A 260 5.46 -35.51 -3.22
CA MET A 260 6.02 -34.45 -2.37
C MET A 260 6.59 -33.30 -3.22
N SER A 261 7.32 -33.61 -4.30
CA SER A 261 7.90 -32.58 -5.18
C SER A 261 6.82 -31.77 -5.90
N LEU A 262 5.75 -32.41 -6.37
CA LEU A 262 4.65 -31.75 -7.07
C LEU A 262 3.87 -30.85 -6.10
N GLY A 263 3.51 -31.37 -4.92
CA GLY A 263 2.82 -30.58 -3.89
C GLY A 263 3.63 -29.38 -3.42
N SER A 264 4.96 -29.56 -3.26
CA SER A 264 5.89 -28.50 -2.89
C SER A 264 5.97 -27.40 -3.97
N THR A 265 6.02 -27.79 -5.24
CA THR A 265 6.06 -26.84 -6.36
C THR A 265 4.78 -26.00 -6.43
N ILE A 266 3.62 -26.63 -6.23
CA ILE A 266 2.32 -25.94 -6.18
C ILE A 266 2.27 -24.98 -4.98
N ALA A 267 2.74 -25.42 -3.81
CA ALA A 267 2.75 -24.59 -2.59
C ALA A 267 3.64 -23.36 -2.75
N VAL A 268 4.82 -23.51 -3.34
CA VAL A 268 5.74 -22.39 -3.62
C VAL A 268 5.15 -21.44 -4.65
N PHE A 269 4.49 -21.95 -5.70
CA PHE A 269 3.81 -21.13 -6.70
C PHE A 269 2.63 -20.34 -6.10
N LEU A 270 1.79 -20.97 -5.28
CA LEU A 270 0.70 -20.29 -4.58
C LEU A 270 1.22 -19.27 -3.55
N GLY A 271 2.31 -19.58 -2.84
CA GLY A 271 2.99 -18.65 -1.94
C GLY A 271 3.56 -17.44 -2.69
N TRP A 272 4.14 -17.68 -3.87
CA TRP A 272 4.62 -16.63 -4.76
C TRP A 272 3.47 -15.72 -5.21
N LEU A 273 2.36 -16.29 -5.69
CA LEU A 273 1.15 -15.52 -6.03
C LEU A 273 0.63 -14.72 -4.83
N GLY A 274 0.62 -15.34 -3.64
CA GLY A 274 0.23 -14.76 -2.36
C GLY A 274 1.11 -13.59 -1.88
N SER A 275 2.34 -13.53 -2.36
CA SER A 275 3.37 -12.57 -1.91
C SER A 275 3.46 -11.32 -2.79
N HIS A 276 2.76 -11.33 -3.93
CA HIS A 276 2.85 -10.30 -4.96
C HIS A 276 1.58 -9.43 -4.92
N PRO A 277 1.67 -8.20 -4.37
CA PRO A 277 0.52 -7.34 -4.08
C PRO A 277 -0.34 -7.07 -5.33
N TRP A 278 0.29 -6.81 -6.48
CA TRP A 278 -0.38 -6.56 -7.76
C TRP A 278 -1.34 -7.68 -8.22
N ILE A 279 -1.24 -8.89 -7.65
CA ILE A 279 -2.14 -10.02 -7.93
C ILE A 279 -3.36 -10.03 -7.01
N ILE A 280 -3.22 -9.56 -5.76
CA ILE A 280 -4.23 -9.72 -4.69
C ILE A 280 -4.93 -8.41 -4.36
N ALA A 281 -4.25 -7.28 -4.54
CA ALA A 281 -4.77 -5.93 -4.36
C ALA A 281 -4.01 -4.95 -5.29
N PRO A 282 -4.69 -4.22 -6.19
CA PRO A 282 -4.05 -3.33 -7.16
C PRO A 282 -3.46 -2.04 -6.56
N ALA A 283 -3.27 -1.96 -5.24
CA ALA A 283 -2.68 -0.80 -4.59
C ALA A 283 -1.15 -0.95 -4.52
N ASN A 284 -0.43 -0.08 -5.23
CA ASN A 284 1.04 -0.02 -5.26
C ASN A 284 1.67 0.33 -3.90
N GLU A 285 0.86 0.70 -2.90
CA GLU A 285 1.26 1.10 -1.55
C GLU A 285 1.92 -0.02 -0.75
N PHE A 286 1.57 -1.28 -1.05
CA PHE A 286 2.23 -2.43 -0.44
C PHE A 286 3.40 -2.83 -1.34
N GLY A 287 4.62 -2.45 -0.97
CA GLY A 287 5.83 -2.90 -1.67
C GLY A 287 5.98 -4.43 -1.70
N THR A 288 6.99 -4.93 -2.43
CA THR A 288 7.21 -6.38 -2.53
C THR A 288 7.49 -7.01 -1.16
N THR A 289 6.84 -8.12 -0.85
CA THR A 289 7.02 -8.82 0.43
C THR A 289 8.35 -9.59 0.55
N GLY A 290 9.30 -9.35 -0.36
CA GLY A 290 10.57 -10.06 -0.40
C GLY A 290 10.43 -11.56 -0.71
N TRP A 291 11.37 -12.36 -0.20
CA TRP A 291 11.51 -13.77 -0.55
C TRP A 291 10.90 -14.72 0.50
N TRP A 292 10.02 -14.23 1.37
CA TRP A 292 9.43 -15.03 2.45
C TRP A 292 8.59 -16.22 1.96
N TRP A 293 8.06 -16.15 0.74
CA TRP A 293 7.40 -17.27 0.07
C TRP A 293 8.34 -18.46 -0.21
N LEU A 294 9.67 -18.30 -0.08
CA LEU A 294 10.64 -19.39 -0.16
C LEU A 294 10.84 -20.15 1.15
N ILE A 295 10.31 -19.69 2.30
CA ILE A 295 10.42 -20.40 3.60
C ILE A 295 10.13 -21.91 3.49
N PRO A 296 9.14 -22.38 2.71
CA PRO A 296 8.85 -23.81 2.60
C PRO A 296 9.99 -24.64 1.98
N LEU A 297 10.80 -24.07 1.06
CA LEU A 297 11.81 -24.82 0.31
C LEU A 297 12.87 -25.51 1.18
N PRO A 298 13.58 -24.81 2.10
CA PRO A 298 14.57 -25.47 2.94
C PRO A 298 13.96 -26.56 3.82
N VAL A 299 12.72 -26.37 4.30
CA VAL A 299 12.02 -27.38 5.11
C VAL A 299 11.69 -28.61 4.27
N ILE A 300 11.12 -28.43 3.08
CA ILE A 300 10.85 -29.52 2.14
C ILE A 300 12.12 -30.30 1.80
N PHE A 301 13.24 -29.60 1.58
CA PHE A 301 14.52 -30.24 1.28
C PHE A 301 15.02 -31.12 2.43
N ILE A 302 14.96 -30.59 3.66
CA ILE A 302 15.36 -31.30 4.87
C ILE A 302 14.46 -32.50 5.11
N GLU A 303 13.14 -32.35 4.99
CA GLU A 303 12.18 -33.44 5.16
C GLU A 303 12.36 -34.53 4.11
N THR A 304 12.55 -34.16 2.85
CA THR A 304 12.78 -35.11 1.77
C THR A 304 14.07 -35.90 2.00
N ALA A 305 15.14 -35.24 2.46
CA ALA A 305 16.40 -35.90 2.82
C ALA A 305 16.25 -36.84 4.01
N LEU A 306 15.52 -36.41 5.05
CA LEU A 306 15.23 -37.22 6.24
C LEU A 306 14.37 -38.44 5.90
N PHE A 307 13.33 -38.29 5.10
CA PHE A 307 12.50 -39.42 4.68
C PHE A 307 13.25 -40.35 3.73
N CYS A 308 14.03 -39.83 2.79
CA CYS A 308 14.94 -40.61 1.96
C CYS A 308 15.89 -41.48 2.82
N TRP A 309 16.53 -40.86 3.82
CA TRP A 309 17.41 -41.57 4.74
C TRP A 309 16.65 -42.60 5.57
N TRP A 310 15.50 -42.23 6.14
CA TRP A 310 14.68 -43.13 6.93
C TRP A 310 14.21 -44.34 6.09
N PHE A 311 13.81 -44.13 4.83
CA PHE A 311 13.43 -45.19 3.90
C PHE A 311 14.61 -46.08 3.48
N SER A 312 15.85 -45.63 3.64
CA SER A 312 17.03 -46.48 3.41
C SER A 312 17.32 -47.44 4.57
N LEU A 313 16.72 -47.22 5.75
CA LEU A 313 16.94 -48.05 6.93
C LEU A 313 16.18 -49.38 6.82
N PRO A 314 16.81 -50.51 7.22
CA PRO A 314 16.16 -51.82 7.24
C PRO A 314 15.03 -51.86 8.27
N GLU A 315 14.11 -52.81 8.11
CA GLU A 315 13.00 -52.99 9.03
C GLU A 315 13.53 -53.69 10.29
N ARG A 316 13.29 -53.13 11.49
CA ARG A 316 13.71 -53.78 12.74
C ARG A 316 12.76 -54.93 13.05
N ARG A 317 13.30 -56.09 13.45
CA ARG A 317 12.51 -57.17 14.04
C ARG A 317 11.79 -56.62 15.28
N ASN A 318 10.47 -56.59 15.26
CA ASN A 318 9.72 -56.68 16.50
C ASN A 318 9.77 -58.15 16.92
N GLN A 319 10.65 -58.46 17.88
CA GLN A 319 10.53 -59.67 18.70
C GLN A 319 9.57 -59.37 19.84
#